data_AF-H1BED8-F1
#
_entry.id   AF-H1BED8-F1
#
_cell.length_a   1.000
_cell.length_b   1.000
_cell.length_c   1.000
_cell.angle_alpha   90.00
_cell.angle_beta   90.00
_cell.angle_gamma   90.00
#
_symmetry.space_group_name_H-M   'P 1'
#
loop_
_entity.id
_entity.type
_entity.pdbx_description
1 polymer ?
#
loop_
_entity_poly.entity_id
_entity_poly.type
_entity_poly.pdbx_seq_one_letter_code
_entity_poly.pdbx_strand_id
1 'polypeptide(L)' 'MAKLTQETFEEICTYMNDEIREQVHGELDLPCTPEEFLNRYLELDPGFAELLNSEFSHIEL' A
#
# COMPACT_ATOMS: atom_id res chain seq x y z
N MET A 1 1.80 13.54 -11.18
CA MET A 1 1.53 12.17 -10.71
C MET A 1 0.03 12.07 -10.43
N ALA A 2 -0.53 10.87 -10.46
CA ALA A 2 -1.95 10.63 -10.17
C ALA A 2 -2.11 10.41 -8.67
N LYS A 3 -3.19 10.93 -8.07
CA LYS A 3 -3.49 10.65 -6.66
C LYS A 3 -3.75 9.15 -6.47
N LEU A 4 -3.33 8.58 -5.34
CA LEU A 4 -3.74 7.24 -4.94
C LEU A 4 -5.27 7.14 -4.89
N THR A 5 -5.84 6.40 -5.83
CA THR A 5 -7.28 6.11 -5.87
C THR A 5 -7.56 4.75 -5.25
N GLN A 6 -8.83 4.49 -4.90
CA GLN A 6 -9.24 3.18 -4.40
C GLN A 6 -8.95 2.06 -5.41
N GLU A 7 -9.17 2.30 -6.71
CA GLU A 7 -8.90 1.33 -7.78
C GLU A 7 -7.41 0.99 -7.85
N THR A 8 -6.55 2.02 -7.84
CA THR A 8 -5.10 1.82 -7.85
C THR A 8 -4.61 1.14 -6.58
N PHE A 9 -5.20 1.45 -5.43
CA PHE A 9 -4.87 0.79 -4.17
C PHE A 9 -5.25 -0.69 -4.18
N GLU A 10 -6.41 -1.05 -4.75
CA GLU A 10 -6.83 -2.44 -4.92
C GLU A 10 -5.86 -3.21 -5.83
N GLU A 11 -5.36 -2.58 -6.90
CA GLU A 11 -4.32 -3.15 -7.75
C GLU A 11 -3.00 -3.37 -6.98
N ILE A 12 -2.53 -2.36 -6.24
CA ILE A 12 -1.33 -2.46 -5.41
C ILE A 12 -1.47 -3.60 -4.39
N CYS A 13 -2.64 -3.76 -3.76
CA CYS A 13 -2.92 -4.83 -2.81
C CYS A 13 -2.74 -6.24 -3.39
N THR A 14 -2.82 -6.41 -4.70
CA THR A 14 -2.57 -7.70 -5.37
C THR A 14 -1.09 -8.10 -5.41
N TYR A 15 -0.18 -7.14 -5.27
CA TYR A 15 1.27 -7.36 -5.21
C TYR A 15 1.79 -7.52 -3.77
N MET A 16 0.97 -7.18 -2.77
CA MET A 16 1.36 -7.23 -1.36
C MET A 16 1.49 -8.67 -0.85
N ASN A 17 2.37 -8.85 0.13
CA ASN A 17 2.43 -10.06 0.93
C ASN A 17 1.21 -10.14 1.86
N ASP A 18 0.46 -11.25 1.78
CA ASP A 18 -0.76 -11.46 2.54
C ASP A 18 -0.52 -11.44 4.06
N GLU A 19 0.60 -11.97 4.57
CA GLU A 19 0.92 -11.99 6.01
C GLU A 19 1.13 -10.57 6.55
N ILE A 20 1.85 -9.73 5.80
CA ILE A 20 2.07 -8.33 6.18
C ILE A 20 0.77 -7.54 6.05
N ARG A 21 -0.03 -7.80 5.01
CA ARG A 21 -1.33 -7.15 4.82
C ARG A 21 -2.29 -7.46 5.97
N GLU A 22 -2.35 -8.72 6.42
CA GLU A 22 -3.14 -9.12 7.59
C GLU A 22 -2.64 -8.45 8.87
N GLN A 23 -1.31 -8.34 9.04
CA GLN A 23 -0.73 -7.62 10.18
C GLN A 23 -1.16 -6.15 10.18
N VAL A 24 -1.04 -5.44 9.06
CA VAL A 24 -1.45 -4.03 8.95
C VAL A 24 -2.95 -3.87 9.22
N HIS A 25 -3.79 -4.77 8.69
CA HIS A 25 -5.22 -4.78 8.99
C HIS A 25 -5.53 -4.99 10.48
N GLY A 26 -4.70 -5.75 11.21
CA GLY A 26 -4.84 -5.93 12.65
C GLY A 26 -4.33 -4.76 13.48
N GLU A 27 -3.45 -3.93 12.92
CA GLU A 27 -2.82 -2.80 13.61
C GLU A 27 -3.58 -1.47 13.41
N LEU A 28 -4.26 -1.29 12.28
CA LEU A 28 -4.96 -0.04 11.96
C LEU A 28 -6.43 -0.06 12.38
N ASP A 29 -6.87 1.04 12.99
CA ASP A 29 -8.29 1.26 13.29
C ASP A 29 -9.10 1.48 12.00
N LEU A 30 -10.25 0.82 11.86
CA LEU A 30 -11.15 0.99 10.72
C LEU A 30 -12.20 2.09 10.99
N PRO A 31 -12.52 2.97 10.01
CA PRO A 31 -11.99 2.97 8.64
C PRO A 31 -10.61 3.65 8.54
N CYS A 32 -9.70 3.04 7.77
CA CYS A 32 -8.41 3.64 7.41
C CYS A 32 -8.41 4.09 5.94
N THR A 33 -7.58 5.07 5.61
CA THR A 33 -7.37 5.49 4.22
C THR A 33 -6.37 4.58 3.49
N PRO A 34 -6.44 4.48 2.15
CA PRO A 34 -5.43 3.79 1.35
C PRO A 34 -3.99 4.26 1.64
N GLU A 35 -3.81 5.57 1.83
CA GLU A 35 -2.52 6.21 2.12
C GLU A 35 -1.99 5.77 3.50
N GLU A 36 -2.83 5.78 4.54
CA GLU A 36 -2.45 5.27 5.87
C GLU A 36 -2.09 3.79 5.85
N PHE A 37 -2.88 2.97 5.15
CA PHE A 37 -2.62 1.55 5.02
C PHE A 37 -1.29 1.28 4.31
N LEU A 38 -1.09 1.93 3.16
CA LEU A 38 0.10 1.73 2.34
C LEU A 38 1.36 2.22 3.05
N ASN A 39 1.30 3.37 3.74
CA ASN A 39 2.42 3.87 4.53
C ASN A 39 2.82 2.87 5.62
N ARG A 40 1.85 2.32 6.36
CA ARG A 40 2.15 1.32 7.40
C ARG A 40 2.71 0.03 6.81
N TYR A 41 2.18 -0.41 5.67
CA TYR A 41 2.72 -1.56 4.94
C TYR A 41 4.18 -1.35 4.54
N LEU A 42 4.52 -0.16 4.01
CA LEU A 42 5.89 0.18 3.60
C LEU A 42 6.89 0.27 4.76
N GLU A 43 6.43 0.57 5.98
CA GLU A 43 7.27 0.49 7.17
C GLU A 43 7.66 -0.95 7.53
N LEU A 44 6.77 -1.92 7.25
CA LEU A 44 6.99 -3.34 7.52
C LEU A 44 7.71 -4.05 6.36
N ASP A 45 7.46 -3.62 5.13
CA ASP A 45 8.10 -4.11 3.91
C ASP A 45 8.69 -2.95 3.08
N PRO A 46 9.86 -2.41 3.48
CA PRO A 46 10.51 -1.34 2.72
C PRO A 46 10.91 -1.75 1.30
N GLY A 47 11.09 -3.05 1.04
CA GLY A 47 11.41 -3.57 -0.29
C GLY A 47 10.26 -3.39 -1.28
N PHE A 48 9.02 -3.35 -0.78
CA PHE A 48 7.86 -3.06 -1.61
C PHE A 48 7.87 -1.66 -2.22
N ALA A 49 8.59 -0.70 -1.61
CA ALA A 49 8.77 0.64 -2.19
C ALA A 49 9.45 0.60 -3.57
N GLU A 50 10.36 -0.34 -3.79
CA GLU A 50 11.02 -0.52 -5.10
C GLU A 50 10.02 -1.00 -6.15
N LEU A 51 9.12 -1.93 -5.79
CA LEU A 51 8.05 -2.41 -6.64
C LEU A 51 7.06 -1.28 -6.97
N LEU A 52 6.66 -0.49 -5.98
CA LEU A 52 5.80 0.68 -6.19
C LEU A 52 6.44 1.67 -7.16
N ASN A 53 7.72 1.96 -7.01
CA ASN A 53 8.42 2.87 -7.92
C ASN A 53 8.61 2.27 -9.32
N SER A 54 8.71 0.95 -9.48
CA SER A 54 8.81 0.28 -10.78
C SER A 54 7.46 0.26 -11.50
N GLU A 55 6.45 -0.35 -10.87
CA GLU A 55 5.16 -0.66 -11.50
C GLU A 55 4.18 0.52 -11.41
N PHE A 56 4.31 1.36 -10.39
CA PHE A 56 3.37 2.44 -10.09
C PHE A 56 4.03 3.83 -10.05
N SER A 57 5.16 4.05 -10.75
CA SER A 57 5.85 5.36 -10.83
C SER A 57 4.98 6.58 -11.19
N HIS A 58 3.78 6.35 -11.70
CA HIS A 58 2.83 7.38 -12.05
C HIS A 58 1.96 7.86 -10.86
N ILE A 59 1.97 7.19 -9.70
CA ILE A 59 1.19 7.56 -8.52
C ILE A 59 1.97 8.53 -7.60
N GLU A 60 1.24 9.41 -6.91
CA GLU A 60 1.74 10.29 -5.85
C GLU A 60 1.29 9.69 -4.50
N LEU A 61 2.26 9.40 -3.62
CA LEU A 61 2.06 8.86 -2.27
C LEU A 61 2.19 9.95 -1.21
#